data_AF-A0A0N1GPD9-F1
#
_entry.id   AF-A0A0N1GPD9-F1
#
_cell.length_a   1.000
_cell.length_b   1.000
_cell.length_c   1.000
_cell.angle_alpha   90.00
_cell.angle_beta   90.00
_cell.angle_gamma   90.00
#
_symmetry.space_group_name_H-M   'P 1'
#
loop_
_entity.id
_entity.type
_entity.pdbx_description
1 polymer ?
#
loop_
_entity_poly.entity_id
_entity_poly.type
_entity_poly.pdbx_seq_one_letter_code
_entity_poly.pdbx_strand_id
1 'polypeptide(L)'
;MTTPPSSMSFPPSWAHCGRGAGPADPIGCPGVRLPGHAACLAHVSESDRHAYLAALTPGADIDHRGTRFTEPLLHALLQALLDPVTGQPSIGIATFDEATFTGTARFDKVTLGQAKFRLAKFTGHAGFGGVKLAGVAGFGEATFSSTAFFGGATFGGDAWFGGAAFGGHAWFGDATFKGNSGFGAATFRGTAGFGRAMFTGEAGFTRTLFTGHAGFGEATFTGPAEFGEARFAGDAGFARTTVGGA
;
A
#
# COMPACT_ATOMS: atom_id res chain seq x y z
N MET A 1 -9.59 16.01 -31.79
CA MET A 1 -9.33 15.52 -30.41
C MET A 1 -9.85 14.10 -30.35
N THR A 2 -8.97 13.12 -30.52
CA THR A 2 -9.30 11.70 -30.40
C THR A 2 -9.42 11.38 -28.92
N THR A 3 -10.63 11.04 -28.48
CA THR A 3 -10.87 10.42 -27.18
C THR A 3 -10.00 9.15 -27.09
N PRO A 4 -9.22 8.96 -26.02
CA PRO A 4 -8.48 7.72 -25.85
C PRO A 4 -9.49 6.55 -25.76
N PRO A 5 -9.15 5.35 -26.25
CA PRO A 5 -10.05 4.20 -26.15
C PRO A 5 -10.37 3.96 -24.67
N SER A 6 -11.66 3.92 -24.34
CA SER A 6 -12.14 3.49 -23.03
C SER A 6 -11.48 2.15 -22.72
N SER A 7 -10.63 2.13 -21.68
CA SER A 7 -10.05 0.93 -21.12
C SER A 7 -11.16 -0.10 -20.93
N MET A 8 -11.11 -1.20 -21.68
CA MET A 8 -12.05 -2.31 -21.51
C MET A 8 -11.84 -2.86 -20.11
N SER A 9 -12.70 -2.45 -19.18
CA SER A 9 -12.70 -2.99 -17.83
C SER A 9 -13.21 -4.42 -17.93
N PHE A 10 -12.37 -5.40 -17.60
CA PHE A 10 -12.79 -6.78 -17.39
C PHE A 10 -13.26 -6.94 -15.95
N PRO A 11 -14.28 -7.78 -15.68
CA PRO A 11 -14.68 -8.08 -14.32
C PRO A 11 -13.49 -8.68 -13.54
N PRO A 12 -13.40 -8.41 -12.22
CA PRO A 12 -12.37 -9.03 -11.40
C PRO A 12 -12.45 -10.56 -11.42
N SER A 13 -11.33 -11.23 -11.12
CA SER A 13 -11.26 -12.70 -11.07
C SER A 13 -11.92 -13.32 -9.83
N TRP A 14 -12.51 -12.51 -8.94
CA TRP A 14 -13.20 -12.94 -7.72
C TRP A 14 -14.69 -12.61 -7.78
N ALA A 15 -15.47 -13.25 -6.90
CA ALA A 15 -16.89 -12.93 -6.74
C ALA A 15 -17.06 -11.50 -6.20
N HIS A 16 -17.39 -10.56 -7.08
CA HIS A 16 -17.48 -9.13 -6.77
C HIS A 16 -18.91 -8.67 -6.52
N CYS A 17 -19.04 -7.55 -5.82
CA CYS A 17 -20.30 -6.97 -5.34
C CYS A 17 -21.25 -6.61 -6.49
N GLY A 18 -20.75 -6.05 -7.59
CA GLY A 18 -21.55 -5.68 -8.76
C GLY A 18 -22.60 -4.58 -8.52
N ARG A 19 -22.71 -4.03 -7.30
CA ARG A 19 -23.65 -2.94 -7.01
C ARG A 19 -23.31 -1.74 -7.89
N GLY A 20 -24.33 -1.19 -8.54
CA GLY A 20 -24.18 -0.06 -9.46
C GLY A 20 -23.89 -0.46 -10.91
N ALA A 21 -23.87 -1.75 -11.24
CA ALA A 21 -23.71 -2.20 -12.62
C ALA A 21 -24.87 -1.72 -13.51
N GLY A 22 -24.54 -1.25 -14.71
CA GLY A 22 -25.47 -0.74 -15.70
C GLY A 22 -24.82 -0.58 -17.08
N PRO A 23 -25.53 -0.04 -18.09
CA PRO A 23 -25.02 0.00 -19.47
C PRO A 23 -23.69 0.75 -19.65
N ALA A 24 -23.40 1.77 -18.83
CA ALA A 24 -22.16 2.55 -18.89
C ALA A 24 -21.02 1.98 -18.03
N ASP A 25 -21.35 1.15 -17.03
CA ASP A 25 -20.40 0.43 -16.18
C ASP A 25 -20.96 -0.98 -15.95
N PRO A 26 -20.69 -1.93 -16.86
CA PRO A 26 -21.28 -3.26 -16.80
C PRO A 26 -20.74 -4.09 -15.62
N ILE A 27 -19.65 -3.68 -14.96
CA ILE A 27 -19.06 -4.39 -13.82
C ILE A 27 -19.69 -3.91 -12.51
N GLY A 28 -19.89 -2.59 -12.37
CA GLY A 28 -20.26 -1.98 -11.10
C GLY A 28 -19.16 -2.11 -10.05
N CYS A 29 -19.53 -2.16 -8.77
CA CYS A 29 -18.57 -2.21 -7.68
C CYS A 29 -17.69 -3.48 -7.70
N PRO A 30 -16.35 -3.37 -7.85
CA PRO A 30 -15.45 -4.51 -7.94
C PRO A 30 -15.12 -5.16 -6.58
N GLY A 31 -15.65 -4.62 -5.48
CA GLY A 31 -15.36 -5.11 -4.13
C GLY A 31 -15.73 -6.58 -3.95
N VAL A 32 -14.83 -7.37 -3.39
CA VAL A 32 -15.08 -8.77 -3.05
C VAL A 32 -16.28 -8.89 -2.12
N ARG A 33 -17.13 -9.89 -2.37
CA ARG A 33 -18.28 -10.16 -1.52
C ARG A 33 -17.82 -10.65 -0.14
N LEU A 34 -18.51 -10.19 0.91
CA LEU A 34 -18.32 -10.79 2.23
C LEU A 34 -18.84 -12.23 2.22
N PRO A 35 -18.23 -13.16 2.99
CA PRO A 35 -18.74 -14.52 3.13
C PRO A 35 -20.23 -14.53 3.50
N GLY A 36 -21.04 -15.27 2.75
CA GLY A 36 -22.49 -15.35 2.98
C GLY A 36 -23.32 -14.16 2.47
N HIS A 37 -22.69 -13.13 1.88
CA HIS A 37 -23.39 -11.95 1.37
C HIS A 37 -23.21 -11.75 -0.14
N ALA A 38 -24.18 -11.09 -0.77
CA ALA A 38 -24.10 -10.71 -2.19
C ALA A 38 -23.30 -9.41 -2.42
N ALA A 39 -22.86 -8.72 -1.35
CA ALA A 39 -22.22 -7.42 -1.42
C ALA A 39 -20.88 -7.39 -0.67
N CYS A 40 -20.04 -6.40 -1.01
CA CYS A 40 -18.79 -6.14 -0.30
C CYS A 40 -19.02 -5.40 1.01
N LEU A 41 -17.97 -5.26 1.84
CA LEU A 41 -18.03 -4.59 3.13
C LEU A 41 -18.63 -3.18 3.07
N ALA A 42 -18.39 -2.45 1.96
CA ALA A 42 -18.92 -1.11 1.75
C ALA A 42 -20.42 -1.06 1.42
N HIS A 43 -21.01 -2.18 0.99
CA HIS A 43 -22.33 -2.25 0.37
C HIS A 43 -23.29 -3.26 1.00
N VAL A 44 -22.85 -4.01 2.01
CA VAL A 44 -23.73 -4.76 2.90
C VAL A 44 -24.55 -3.82 3.78
N SER A 45 -25.62 -4.34 4.38
CA SER A 45 -26.45 -3.58 5.33
C SER A 45 -25.63 -3.18 6.56
N GLU A 46 -26.10 -2.20 7.33
CA GLU A 46 -25.40 -1.77 8.54
C GLU A 46 -25.35 -2.87 9.60
N SER A 47 -26.41 -3.66 9.74
CA SER A 47 -26.47 -4.81 10.64
C SER A 47 -25.48 -5.90 10.23
N ASP A 48 -25.41 -6.24 8.94
CA ASP A 48 -24.47 -7.24 8.43
C ASP A 48 -23.02 -6.76 8.58
N ARG A 49 -22.77 -5.48 8.29
CA ARG A 49 -21.47 -4.86 8.49
C ARG A 49 -21.05 -4.93 9.95
N HIS A 50 -21.95 -4.58 10.88
CA HIS A 50 -21.68 -4.65 12.31
C HIS A 50 -21.39 -6.09 12.76
N ALA A 51 -22.19 -7.06 12.30
CA ALA A 51 -22.00 -8.47 12.60
C ALA A 51 -20.65 -9.01 12.07
N TYR A 52 -20.30 -8.67 10.83
CA TYR A 52 -19.00 -9.04 10.24
C TYR A 52 -17.84 -8.47 11.05
N LEU A 53 -17.88 -7.17 11.37
CA LEU A 53 -16.82 -6.51 12.15
C LEU A 53 -16.72 -7.09 13.57
N ALA A 54 -17.84 -7.37 14.23
CA ALA A 54 -17.85 -7.94 15.58
C ALA A 54 -17.31 -9.39 15.64
N ALA A 55 -17.30 -10.10 14.52
CA ALA A 55 -16.76 -11.46 14.43
C ALA A 55 -15.24 -11.50 14.18
N LEU A 56 -14.62 -10.38 13.84
CA LEU A 56 -13.17 -10.31 13.63
C LEU A 56 -12.42 -10.44 14.95
N THR A 57 -11.24 -11.07 14.88
CA THR A 57 -10.34 -11.22 16.01
C THR A 57 -8.94 -10.74 15.62
N PRO A 58 -8.14 -10.24 16.57
CA PRO A 58 -6.78 -9.80 16.29
C PRO A 58 -5.95 -10.96 15.70
N GLY A 59 -5.23 -10.68 14.62
CA GLY A 59 -4.45 -11.66 13.87
C GLY A 59 -5.25 -12.43 12.82
N ALA A 60 -6.55 -12.17 12.66
CA ALA A 60 -7.35 -12.77 11.59
C ALA A 60 -6.89 -12.33 10.20
N ASP A 61 -7.10 -13.21 9.22
CA ASP A 61 -6.94 -12.89 7.80
C ASP A 61 -8.17 -12.14 7.29
N ILE A 62 -7.96 -11.16 6.41
CA ILE A 62 -9.03 -10.36 5.78
C ILE A 62 -8.84 -10.29 4.27
N ASP A 63 -9.96 -10.36 3.55
CA ASP A 63 -10.03 -10.15 2.10
C ASP A 63 -11.03 -9.05 1.78
N HIS A 64 -10.50 -7.93 1.30
CA HIS A 64 -11.24 -6.74 0.91
C HIS A 64 -10.81 -6.22 -0.46
N ARG A 65 -10.37 -7.12 -1.35
CA ARG A 65 -10.02 -6.78 -2.74
C ARG A 65 -11.11 -5.97 -3.42
N GLY A 66 -10.72 -4.99 -4.23
CA GLY A 66 -11.63 -4.11 -4.97
C GLY A 66 -12.56 -3.23 -4.12
N THR A 67 -12.52 -3.33 -2.79
CA THR A 67 -13.49 -2.65 -1.92
C THR A 67 -13.14 -1.17 -1.82
N ARG A 68 -14.17 -0.32 -1.83
CA ARG A 68 -14.01 1.11 -1.57
C ARG A 68 -14.10 1.37 -0.06
N PHE A 69 -13.06 1.95 0.51
CA PHE A 69 -12.99 2.35 1.90
C PHE A 69 -13.13 3.85 2.04
N THR A 70 -14.11 4.28 2.83
CA THR A 70 -14.09 5.61 3.43
C THR A 70 -13.24 5.59 4.70
N GLU A 71 -12.80 6.75 5.16
CA GLU A 71 -12.06 6.86 6.42
C GLU A 71 -12.80 6.23 7.62
N PRO A 72 -14.12 6.47 7.84
CA PRO A 72 -14.85 5.80 8.90
C PRO A 72 -14.92 4.27 8.74
N LEU A 73 -15.05 3.77 7.51
CA LEU A 73 -15.14 2.33 7.26
C LEU A 73 -13.80 1.63 7.55
N LEU A 74 -12.69 2.23 7.10
CA LEU A 74 -11.36 1.70 7.41
C LEU A 74 -11.09 1.76 8.91
N HIS A 75 -11.44 2.87 9.56
CA HIS A 75 -11.30 2.99 11.01
C HIS A 75 -12.08 1.89 11.74
N ALA A 76 -13.34 1.65 11.40
CA ALA A 76 -14.15 0.60 12.00
C ALA A 76 -13.55 -0.80 11.80
N LEU A 77 -13.01 -1.09 10.60
CA LEU A 77 -12.32 -2.34 10.32
C LEU A 77 -11.08 -2.54 11.20
N LEU A 78 -10.24 -1.51 11.34
CA LEU A 78 -9.04 -1.59 12.17
C LEU A 78 -9.35 -1.65 13.66
N GLN A 79 -10.42 -0.98 14.12
CA GLN A 79 -10.90 -1.09 15.50
C GLN A 79 -11.34 -2.51 15.85
N ALA A 80 -12.01 -3.19 14.92
CA ALA A 80 -12.43 -4.59 15.09
C ALA A 80 -11.25 -5.58 15.20
N LEU A 81 -10.05 -5.18 14.79
CA LEU A 81 -8.83 -6.00 14.79
C LEU A 81 -7.82 -5.58 15.87
N LEU A 82 -8.23 -4.74 16.83
CA LEU A 82 -7.37 -4.28 17.92
C LEU A 82 -6.96 -5.43 18.86
N ASP A 83 -5.66 -5.66 18.96
CA ASP A 83 -5.09 -6.54 19.98
C ASP A 83 -5.21 -5.86 21.36
N PRO A 84 -5.91 -6.47 22.33
CA PRO A 84 -6.12 -5.87 23.65
C PRO A 84 -4.85 -5.73 24.48
N VAL A 85 -3.79 -6.50 24.16
CA VAL A 85 -2.51 -6.44 24.88
C VAL A 85 -1.67 -5.26 24.39
N THR A 86 -1.60 -5.06 23.08
CA THR A 86 -0.73 -4.03 22.48
C THR A 86 -1.46 -2.71 22.21
N GLY A 87 -2.80 -2.72 22.19
CA GLY A 87 -3.62 -1.58 21.80
C GLY A 87 -3.48 -1.19 20.32
N GLN A 88 -2.91 -2.07 19.49
CA GLN A 88 -2.67 -1.84 18.06
C GLN A 88 -3.45 -2.86 17.23
N PRO A 89 -3.90 -2.49 16.01
CA PRO A 89 -4.54 -3.46 15.14
C PRO A 89 -3.54 -4.54 14.73
N SER A 90 -3.95 -5.79 14.82
CA SER A 90 -3.17 -6.96 14.42
C SER A 90 -3.95 -7.74 13.38
N ILE A 91 -3.33 -8.01 12.23
CA ILE A 91 -3.95 -8.70 11.09
C ILE A 91 -2.96 -9.76 10.61
N GLY A 92 -3.46 -10.96 10.28
CA GLY A 92 -2.65 -12.00 9.65
C GLY A 92 -2.32 -11.60 8.22
N ILE A 93 -3.10 -12.05 7.26
CA ILE A 93 -3.00 -11.67 5.86
C ILE A 93 -4.04 -10.59 5.55
N ALA A 94 -3.57 -9.40 5.17
CA ALA A 94 -4.39 -8.31 4.70
C ALA A 94 -4.40 -8.24 3.17
N THR A 95 -5.53 -8.61 2.54
CA THR A 95 -5.67 -8.54 1.08
C THR A 95 -6.56 -7.37 0.66
N PHE A 96 -5.93 -6.32 0.11
CA PHE A 96 -6.54 -5.09 -0.37
C PHE A 96 -6.19 -4.81 -1.85
N ASP A 97 -5.84 -5.83 -2.63
CA ASP A 97 -5.54 -5.66 -4.05
C ASP A 97 -6.72 -4.97 -4.75
N GLU A 98 -6.42 -3.94 -5.55
CA GLU A 98 -7.40 -3.12 -6.28
C GLU A 98 -8.41 -2.37 -5.39
N ALA A 99 -8.22 -2.35 -4.07
CA ALA A 99 -9.04 -1.55 -3.17
C ALA A 99 -8.83 -0.04 -3.41
N THR A 100 -9.86 0.75 -3.14
CA THR A 100 -9.79 2.21 -3.23
C THR A 100 -10.06 2.84 -1.88
N PHE A 101 -9.09 3.57 -1.34
CA PHE A 101 -9.20 4.32 -0.11
C PHE A 101 -9.49 5.79 -0.43
N THR A 102 -10.69 6.24 -0.06
CA THR A 102 -11.14 7.62 -0.18
C THR A 102 -10.97 8.35 1.14
N GLY A 103 -10.30 9.50 1.09
CA GLY A 103 -9.90 10.23 2.29
C GLY A 103 -8.60 9.69 2.88
N THR A 104 -8.38 9.92 4.18
CA THR A 104 -7.17 9.46 4.87
C THR A 104 -7.26 7.97 5.14
N ALA A 105 -6.26 7.21 4.66
CA ALA A 105 -6.09 5.79 4.93
C ALA A 105 -5.01 5.61 6.00
N ARG A 106 -5.40 5.35 7.25
CA ARG A 106 -4.50 5.26 8.39
C ARG A 106 -4.23 3.80 8.78
N PHE A 107 -3.05 3.30 8.46
CA PHE A 107 -2.48 2.02 8.88
C PHE A 107 -1.26 2.19 9.81
N ASP A 108 -1.07 3.38 10.38
CA ASP A 108 0.02 3.65 11.31
C ASP A 108 0.02 2.65 12.49
N LYS A 109 1.21 2.09 12.75
CA LYS A 109 1.47 1.11 13.83
C LYS A 109 0.63 -0.18 13.77
N VAL A 110 0.02 -0.49 12.63
CA VAL A 110 -0.65 -1.79 12.43
C VAL A 110 0.42 -2.89 12.35
N THR A 111 0.14 -4.04 12.95
CA THR A 111 0.93 -5.27 12.75
C THR A 111 0.24 -6.14 11.72
N LEU A 112 0.99 -6.53 10.68
CA LEU A 112 0.51 -7.32 9.55
C LEU A 112 1.42 -8.55 9.41
N GLY A 113 0.84 -9.73 9.30
CA GLY A 113 1.56 -10.93 8.86
C GLY A 113 2.00 -10.79 7.39
N GLN A 114 1.08 -10.47 6.51
CA GLN A 114 1.33 -10.11 5.10
C GLN A 114 0.38 -9.01 4.66
N ALA A 115 0.78 -8.24 3.65
CA ALA A 115 -0.09 -7.21 3.10
C ALA A 115 -0.02 -7.14 1.58
N LYS A 116 -1.19 -7.09 0.93
CA LYS A 116 -1.33 -7.03 -0.51
C LYS A 116 -2.18 -5.82 -0.89
N PHE A 117 -1.56 -4.88 -1.57
CA PHE A 117 -2.12 -3.61 -2.04
C PHE A 117 -1.81 -3.41 -3.53
N ARG A 118 -1.65 -4.50 -4.30
CA ARG A 118 -1.37 -4.40 -5.74
C ARG A 118 -2.51 -3.64 -6.41
N LEU A 119 -2.19 -2.65 -7.25
CA LEU A 119 -3.17 -1.76 -7.89
C LEU A 119 -4.11 -1.02 -6.93
N ALA A 120 -3.82 -0.98 -5.63
CA ALA A 120 -4.64 -0.23 -4.69
C ALA A 120 -4.51 1.28 -4.94
N LYS A 121 -5.58 2.03 -4.69
CA LYS A 121 -5.66 3.48 -4.94
C LYS A 121 -5.88 4.22 -3.63
N PHE A 122 -4.95 5.07 -3.24
CA PHE A 122 -5.04 5.95 -2.08
C PHE A 122 -5.25 7.38 -2.58
N THR A 123 -6.48 7.88 -2.51
CA THR A 123 -6.80 9.20 -3.08
C THR A 123 -6.49 10.35 -2.12
N GLY A 124 -6.50 10.10 -0.81
CA GLY A 124 -6.04 11.02 0.23
C GLY A 124 -4.71 10.61 0.82
N HIS A 125 -4.41 11.08 2.03
CA HIS A 125 -3.19 10.71 2.75
C HIS A 125 -3.16 9.22 3.07
N ALA A 126 -2.02 8.57 2.84
CA ALA A 126 -1.81 7.16 3.18
C ALA A 126 -0.76 7.05 4.29
N GLY A 127 -1.18 6.71 5.50
CA GLY A 127 -0.31 6.56 6.66
C GLY A 127 0.01 5.09 6.91
N PHE A 128 1.29 4.75 6.86
CA PHE A 128 1.88 3.46 7.21
C PHE A 128 3.04 3.68 8.19
N GLY A 129 3.03 4.78 8.95
CA GLY A 129 4.10 5.13 9.87
C GLY A 129 4.23 4.09 10.98
N GLY A 130 5.43 3.54 11.17
CA GLY A 130 5.69 2.53 12.20
C GLY A 130 4.93 1.21 11.99
N VAL A 131 4.37 0.94 10.81
CA VAL A 131 3.74 -0.36 10.50
C VAL A 131 4.77 -1.47 10.63
N LYS A 132 4.34 -2.66 11.08
CA LYS A 132 5.20 -3.85 11.17
C LYS A 132 4.64 -4.93 10.26
N LEU A 133 5.35 -5.27 9.20
CA LEU A 133 4.98 -6.34 8.27
C LEU A 133 5.95 -7.50 8.45
N ALA A 134 5.49 -8.64 8.98
CA ALA A 134 6.38 -9.77 9.24
C ALA A 134 6.81 -10.50 7.97
N GLY A 135 5.89 -10.65 7.01
CA GLY A 135 6.09 -11.30 5.72
C GLY A 135 6.09 -10.30 4.56
N VAL A 136 5.60 -10.76 3.40
CA VAL A 136 5.63 -10.01 2.14
C VAL A 136 4.66 -8.82 2.19
N ALA A 137 5.15 -7.69 1.69
CA ALA A 137 4.44 -6.43 1.54
C ALA A 137 4.37 -6.05 0.05
N GLY A 138 3.23 -6.26 -0.58
CA GLY A 138 3.02 -5.95 -2.01
C GLY A 138 2.29 -4.62 -2.19
N PHE A 139 2.93 -3.65 -2.81
CA PHE A 139 2.38 -2.36 -3.25
C PHE A 139 2.57 -2.15 -4.76
N GLY A 140 2.77 -3.24 -5.52
CA GLY A 140 3.03 -3.19 -6.95
C GLY A 140 1.92 -2.44 -7.70
N GLU A 141 2.30 -1.47 -8.52
CA GLU A 141 1.38 -0.62 -9.28
C GLU A 141 0.34 0.13 -8.43
N ALA A 142 0.54 0.22 -7.11
CA ALA A 142 -0.32 1.03 -6.24
C ALA A 142 -0.18 2.52 -6.58
N THR A 143 -1.27 3.26 -6.47
CA THR A 143 -1.29 4.71 -6.69
C THR A 143 -1.54 5.46 -5.38
N PHE A 144 -0.63 6.38 -5.05
CA PHE A 144 -0.75 7.29 -3.92
C PHE A 144 -0.90 8.72 -4.45
N SER A 145 -2.13 9.23 -4.52
CA SER A 145 -2.40 10.54 -5.13
C SER A 145 -1.95 11.71 -4.26
N SER A 146 -1.88 11.51 -2.94
CA SER A 146 -1.41 12.50 -1.96
C SER A 146 -0.15 11.98 -1.23
N THR A 147 0.18 12.54 -0.08
CA THR A 147 1.31 12.11 0.75
C THR A 147 1.14 10.66 1.20
N ALA A 148 2.18 9.85 0.95
CA ALA A 148 2.33 8.52 1.51
C ALA A 148 3.46 8.52 2.56
N PHE A 149 3.15 8.07 3.77
CA PHE A 149 4.07 8.09 4.90
C PHE A 149 4.34 6.67 5.39
N PHE A 150 5.54 6.16 5.13
CA PHE A 150 6.08 4.88 5.60
C PHE A 150 7.20 5.10 6.64
N GLY A 151 7.25 6.27 7.27
CA GLY A 151 8.32 6.61 8.19
C GLY A 151 8.38 5.66 9.38
N GLY A 152 9.57 5.12 9.69
CA GLY A 152 9.75 4.13 10.76
C GLY A 152 9.08 2.76 10.50
N ALA A 153 8.54 2.51 9.31
CA ALA A 153 7.97 1.21 8.96
C ALA A 153 9.03 0.09 9.01
N THR A 154 8.63 -1.11 9.40
CA THR A 154 9.48 -2.30 9.37
C THR A 154 8.89 -3.33 8.41
N PHE A 155 9.62 -3.63 7.35
CA PHE A 155 9.32 -4.71 6.41
C PHE A 155 10.24 -5.89 6.72
N GLY A 156 9.69 -6.91 7.39
CA GLY A 156 10.37 -8.13 7.81
C GLY A 156 10.65 -9.10 6.68
N GLY A 157 9.69 -9.24 5.75
CA GLY A 157 9.88 -9.94 4.48
C GLY A 157 10.12 -8.97 3.31
N ASP A 158 9.91 -9.47 2.10
CA ASP A 158 10.12 -8.68 0.89
C ASP A 158 9.07 -7.56 0.74
N ALA A 159 9.51 -6.40 0.26
CA ALA A 159 8.67 -5.22 0.05
C ALA A 159 8.72 -4.76 -1.41
N TRP A 160 7.60 -4.93 -2.11
CA TRP A 160 7.51 -4.71 -3.56
C TRP A 160 6.67 -3.47 -3.88
N PHE A 161 7.31 -2.39 -4.29
CA PHE A 161 6.72 -1.15 -4.77
C PHE A 161 6.89 -0.98 -6.29
N GLY A 162 7.18 -2.06 -7.01
CA GLY A 162 7.43 -2.02 -8.46
C GLY A 162 6.27 -1.39 -9.23
N GLY A 163 6.57 -0.40 -10.07
CA GLY A 163 5.55 0.34 -10.84
C GLY A 163 4.61 1.22 -10.01
N ALA A 164 4.82 1.35 -8.68
CA ALA A 164 3.98 2.21 -7.86
C ALA A 164 4.13 3.69 -8.25
N ALA A 165 3.04 4.44 -8.17
CA ALA A 165 3.00 5.86 -8.51
C ALA A 165 2.72 6.71 -7.27
N PHE A 166 3.70 7.50 -6.85
CA PHE A 166 3.58 8.46 -5.77
C PHE A 166 3.38 9.85 -6.36
N GLY A 167 2.12 10.30 -6.39
CA GLY A 167 1.72 11.61 -6.90
C GLY A 167 2.09 12.76 -5.97
N GLY A 168 2.03 12.55 -4.66
CA GLY A 168 2.48 13.48 -3.63
C GLY A 168 3.89 13.16 -3.11
N HIS A 169 4.18 13.60 -1.88
CA HIS A 169 5.42 13.23 -1.19
C HIS A 169 5.38 11.79 -0.71
N ALA A 170 6.50 11.09 -0.78
CA ALA A 170 6.66 9.73 -0.27
C ALA A 170 7.79 9.70 0.76
N TRP A 171 7.46 9.38 2.01
CA TRP A 171 8.41 9.41 3.12
C TRP A 171 8.65 8.01 3.65
N PHE A 172 9.85 7.49 3.41
CA PHE A 172 10.39 6.22 3.92
C PHE A 172 11.50 6.46 4.94
N GLY A 173 11.58 7.66 5.53
CA GLY A 173 12.61 7.99 6.50
C GLY A 173 12.56 7.06 7.71
N ASP A 174 13.72 6.61 8.18
CA ASP A 174 13.85 5.64 9.28
C ASP A 174 13.16 4.27 9.02
N ALA A 175 12.70 3.99 7.80
CA ALA A 175 12.13 2.69 7.46
C ALA A 175 13.23 1.62 7.40
N THR A 176 12.89 0.40 7.82
CA THR A 176 13.78 -0.76 7.80
C THR A 176 13.24 -1.83 6.86
N PHE A 177 14.03 -2.21 5.86
CA PHE A 177 13.76 -3.27 4.89
C PHE A 177 14.67 -4.47 5.16
N LYS A 178 14.15 -5.49 5.85
CA LYS A 178 14.89 -6.69 6.25
C LYS A 178 15.04 -7.69 5.09
N GLY A 179 13.95 -7.94 4.37
CA GLY A 179 13.97 -8.69 3.12
C GLY A 179 14.39 -7.85 1.92
N ASN A 180 14.18 -8.37 0.73
CA ASN A 180 14.44 -7.65 -0.51
C ASN A 180 13.42 -6.52 -0.68
N SER A 181 13.84 -5.41 -1.28
CA SER A 181 13.00 -4.25 -1.51
C SER A 181 13.13 -3.80 -2.97
N GLY A 182 12.00 -3.66 -3.65
CA GLY A 182 11.98 -3.32 -5.08
C GLY A 182 11.09 -2.12 -5.36
N PHE A 183 11.69 -1.04 -5.84
CA PHE A 183 11.04 0.18 -6.34
C PHE A 183 11.14 0.30 -7.86
N GLY A 184 11.51 -0.79 -8.55
CA GLY A 184 11.76 -0.77 -9.98
C GLY A 184 10.57 -0.25 -10.79
N ALA A 185 10.84 0.62 -11.76
CA ALA A 185 9.82 1.34 -12.54
C ALA A 185 8.82 2.19 -11.72
N ALA A 186 9.02 2.38 -10.42
CA ALA A 186 8.20 3.30 -9.63
C ALA A 186 8.42 4.75 -10.07
N THR A 187 7.41 5.59 -9.88
CA THR A 187 7.49 7.03 -10.16
C THR A 187 7.20 7.83 -8.90
N PHE A 188 8.13 8.71 -8.53
CA PHE A 188 8.01 9.66 -7.43
C PHE A 188 7.86 11.08 -7.99
N ARG A 189 6.64 11.62 -7.92
CA ARG A 189 6.34 12.95 -8.46
C ARG A 189 6.73 14.07 -7.51
N GLY A 190 6.39 13.92 -6.24
CA GLY A 190 6.85 14.79 -5.15
C GLY A 190 8.21 14.35 -4.59
N THR A 191 8.56 14.92 -3.44
CA THR A 191 9.77 14.51 -2.69
C THR A 191 9.70 13.04 -2.30
N ALA A 192 10.77 12.29 -2.59
CA ALA A 192 11.00 10.94 -2.10
C ALA A 192 12.09 10.96 -1.03
N GLY A 193 11.73 10.74 0.22
CA GLY A 193 12.66 10.77 1.34
C GLY A 193 12.93 9.38 1.89
N PHE A 194 14.15 8.88 1.74
CA PHE A 194 14.70 7.65 2.31
C PHE A 194 15.77 7.94 3.38
N GLY A 195 15.72 9.12 3.99
CA GLY A 195 16.73 9.54 4.98
C GLY A 195 16.78 8.57 6.16
N ARG A 196 17.99 8.12 6.55
CA ARG A 196 18.20 7.09 7.58
C ARG A 196 17.45 5.76 7.34
N ALA A 197 16.96 5.51 6.13
CA ALA A 197 16.39 4.20 5.80
C ALA A 197 17.48 3.13 5.81
N MET A 198 17.13 1.93 6.28
CA MET A 198 18.04 0.79 6.35
C MET A 198 17.57 -0.31 5.40
N PHE A 199 18.44 -0.71 4.47
CA PHE A 199 18.21 -1.77 3.51
C PHE A 199 19.18 -2.92 3.81
N THR A 200 18.63 -4.03 4.26
CA THR A 200 19.39 -5.23 4.66
C THR A 200 19.40 -6.32 3.60
N GLY A 201 18.27 -6.54 2.93
CA GLY A 201 18.24 -7.30 1.68
C GLY A 201 18.66 -6.45 0.49
N GLU A 202 18.46 -6.99 -0.71
CA GLU A 202 18.67 -6.27 -1.96
C GLU A 202 17.72 -5.07 -2.07
N ALA A 203 18.22 -3.93 -2.55
CA ALA A 203 17.44 -2.72 -2.77
C ALA A 203 17.50 -2.31 -4.25
N GLY A 204 16.43 -2.61 -4.98
CA GLY A 204 16.33 -2.33 -6.42
C GLY A 204 15.54 -1.05 -6.71
N PHE A 205 16.18 -0.09 -7.40
CA PHE A 205 15.59 1.15 -7.93
C PHE A 205 15.71 1.21 -9.47
N THR A 206 15.80 0.05 -10.12
CA THR A 206 16.02 -0.05 -11.56
C THR A 206 14.86 0.58 -12.35
N ARG A 207 15.17 1.51 -13.26
CA ARG A 207 14.20 2.31 -14.03
C ARG A 207 13.24 3.15 -13.19
N THR A 208 13.55 3.41 -11.91
CA THR A 208 12.76 4.33 -11.07
C THR A 208 12.91 5.77 -11.55
N LEU A 209 11.82 6.52 -11.56
CA LEU A 209 11.80 7.94 -11.93
C LEU A 209 11.52 8.81 -10.70
N PHE A 210 12.48 9.63 -10.32
CA PHE A 210 12.35 10.68 -9.31
C PHE A 210 12.22 12.03 -10.02
N THR A 211 11.02 12.60 -10.07
CA THR A 211 10.86 13.95 -10.64
C THR A 211 11.03 15.05 -9.61
N GLY A 212 10.62 14.80 -8.37
CA GLY A 212 10.92 15.68 -7.23
C GLY A 212 12.30 15.39 -6.62
N HIS A 213 12.60 16.04 -5.50
CA HIS A 213 13.83 15.78 -4.74
C HIS A 213 13.87 14.33 -4.21
N ALA A 214 15.00 13.66 -4.37
CA ALA A 214 15.25 12.32 -3.84
C ALA A 214 16.35 12.38 -2.76
N GLY A 215 15.99 12.11 -1.50
CA GLY A 215 16.91 12.19 -0.38
C GLY A 215 17.21 10.82 0.22
N PHE A 216 18.47 10.40 0.17
CA PHE A 216 19.00 9.17 0.79
C PHE A 216 20.00 9.48 1.91
N GLY A 217 19.98 10.70 2.46
CA GLY A 217 20.93 11.12 3.48
C GLY A 217 20.93 10.19 4.69
N GLU A 218 22.11 9.73 5.09
CA GLU A 218 22.31 8.74 6.18
C GLU A 218 21.62 7.39 5.94
N ALA A 219 21.12 7.10 4.74
CA ALA A 219 20.61 5.78 4.41
C ALA A 219 21.75 4.75 4.44
N THR A 220 21.43 3.53 4.84
CA THR A 220 22.39 2.42 4.91
C THR A 220 21.90 1.28 4.05
N PHE A 221 22.72 0.89 3.07
CA PHE A 221 22.54 -0.30 2.25
C PHE A 221 23.57 -1.32 2.69
N THR A 222 23.14 -2.47 3.18
CA THR A 222 24.02 -3.60 3.56
C THR A 222 23.90 -4.79 2.62
N GLY A 223 22.77 -4.91 1.91
CA GLY A 223 22.65 -5.73 0.72
C GLY A 223 22.96 -4.92 -0.55
N PRO A 224 23.01 -5.58 -1.73
CA PRO A 224 23.23 -4.90 -3.00
C PRO A 224 22.19 -3.82 -3.25
N ALA A 225 22.63 -2.66 -3.76
CA ALA A 225 21.76 -1.55 -4.12
C ALA A 225 21.91 -1.24 -5.61
N GLU A 226 20.83 -1.39 -6.37
CA GLU A 226 20.83 -1.21 -7.82
C GLU A 226 20.02 0.02 -8.22
N PHE A 227 20.64 0.92 -8.98
CA PHE A 227 20.00 2.12 -9.54
C PHE A 227 20.05 2.12 -11.08
N GLY A 228 20.14 0.95 -11.70
CA GLY A 228 20.26 0.81 -13.16
C GLY A 228 19.13 1.56 -13.88
N GLU A 229 19.48 2.47 -14.80
CA GLU A 229 18.51 3.31 -15.53
C GLU A 229 17.58 4.16 -14.63
N ALA A 230 17.90 4.35 -13.34
CA ALA A 230 17.18 5.28 -12.50
C ALA A 230 17.39 6.71 -12.99
N ARG A 231 16.31 7.51 -12.97
CA ARG A 231 16.34 8.90 -13.45
C ARG A 231 16.00 9.85 -12.30
N PHE A 232 16.88 10.81 -12.06
CA PHE A 232 16.71 11.88 -11.10
C PHE A 232 16.57 13.19 -11.86
N ALA A 233 15.35 13.71 -11.99
CA ALA A 233 15.10 14.99 -12.63
C ALA A 233 15.15 16.17 -11.65
N GLY A 234 14.87 15.93 -10.37
CA GLY A 234 15.13 16.86 -9.26
C GLY A 234 16.44 16.55 -8.54
N ASP A 235 16.76 17.32 -7.50
CA ASP A 235 18.01 17.11 -6.75
C ASP A 235 18.03 15.74 -6.08
N ALA A 236 19.18 15.09 -6.13
CA ALA A 236 19.45 13.83 -5.45
C ALA A 236 20.53 14.02 -4.39
N GLY A 237 20.23 13.68 -3.13
CA GLY A 237 21.13 13.82 -2.01
C GLY A 237 21.50 12.49 -1.38
N PHE A 238 22.80 12.18 -1.29
CA PHE A 238 23.34 10.94 -0.70
C PHE A 238 24.32 11.23 0.45
N ALA A 239 24.14 12.37 1.14
CA ALA A 239 25.05 12.80 2.18
C ALA A 239 25.10 11.77 3.32
N ARG A 240 26.30 11.29 3.65
CA ARG A 240 26.54 10.27 4.68
C ARG A 240 25.79 8.94 4.42
N THR A 241 25.41 8.66 3.17
CA THR A 241 24.89 7.34 2.78
C THR A 241 26.01 6.31 2.90
N THR A 242 25.71 5.16 3.49
CA THR A 242 26.65 4.04 3.59
C THR A 242 26.18 2.93 2.65
N VAL A 243 27.07 2.45 1.80
CA VAL A 243 26.86 1.27 0.98
C VAL A 243 27.89 0.24 1.43
N GLY A 244 27.44 -0.71 2.24
CA GLY A 244 28.16 -1.93 2.57
C GLY A 244 27.68 -3.02 1.63
N GLY A 245 28.56 -3.51 0.78
CA GLY A 245 28.36 -4.68 -0.05
C GLY A 245 29.74 -5.26 -0.33
N ALA A 246 29.88 -6.57 -0.17
CA ALA A 246 31.12 -7.33 -0.33
C ALA A 246 31.85 -7.06 -1.66
#